data_AF-A0AAD7A6L2-F1
#
_entry.id   AF-A0AAD7A6L2-F1
#
_cell.length_a   1.000
_cell.length_b   1.000
_cell.length_c   1.000
_cell.angle_alpha   90.00
_cell.angle_beta   90.00
_cell.angle_gamma   90.00
#
_symmetry.space_group_name_H-M   'P 1'
#
loop_
_entity.id
_entity.type
_entity.pdbx_description
1 polymer ?
#
loop_
_entity_poly.entity_id
_entity_poly.type
_entity_poly.pdbx_seq_one_letter_code
_entity_poly.pdbx_strand_id
1 'polypeptide(L)'
;MASKSTPSTDGPVTLHFHDITRVAGETITGRVDLNVTLAQEDKLEHLRIKFKGVVHGHLTTVNADMSTSDHHQTVTLFDTRISLWDQRTAYPTPGSDILSCPFQFLLPENLPPSFHCEVFHRTATISYALEVVGERTRFYRTNRRIRRIISVVPAASQGQLLARETLRQGWNGPWSNFTGEEKLRQGIWGDYSRACVKLTIADMASYPITTAIPFSFHIETVTKLMRISDAPTDKHGKPLFPALPALSSDVRLAIRRTTEIRVRTHMRQVEEDFDLKGSLGDVTRVAAVHQVLDEPEWIPSPGPKDKKGRGIWRRAVHFHSAIAIPYAPTSNIELLDWQYNLLLEVPFPGIGNNLRLLVPLHLHPGSACPPPPPGASGSSSITYADILPAGPPPMVDLPPSYWTGEHHAWDVDEKS
;
A
#
# COMPACT_ATOMS: atom_id res chain seq x y z
N MET A 1 1.33 23.22 11.68
CA MET A 1 2.34 24.30 11.67
C MET A 1 3.40 23.92 10.66
N ALA A 2 3.38 24.55 9.49
CA ALA A 2 4.30 24.27 8.39
C ALA A 2 5.47 25.27 8.46
N SER A 3 6.70 24.78 8.65
CA SER A 3 7.89 25.53 8.23
C SER A 3 8.19 25.13 6.78
N LYS A 4 7.78 25.97 5.83
CA LYS A 4 8.31 25.95 4.47
C LYS A 4 9.78 26.37 4.55
N SER A 5 10.69 25.40 4.52
CA SER A 5 12.08 25.67 4.15
C SER A 5 12.12 25.87 2.63
N THR A 6 12.43 27.07 2.19
CA THR A 6 12.89 27.33 0.83
C THR A 6 14.22 26.58 0.62
N PRO A 7 14.37 25.72 -0.39
CA PRO A 7 15.66 25.11 -0.71
C PRO A 7 16.62 26.20 -1.20
N SER A 8 17.82 26.25 -0.65
CA SER A 8 18.91 27.10 -1.14
C SER A 8 19.26 26.72 -2.57
N THR A 9 19.06 27.67 -3.49
CA THR A 9 19.21 27.59 -4.95
C THR A 9 20.68 27.67 -5.43
N ASP A 10 21.65 27.20 -4.65
CA ASP A 10 23.08 27.43 -4.95
C ASP A 10 23.71 26.37 -5.88
N GLY A 11 22.95 25.90 -6.88
CA GLY A 11 23.40 24.92 -7.85
C GLY A 11 23.28 25.43 -9.30
N PRO A 12 24.12 24.94 -10.24
CA PRO A 12 24.00 25.30 -11.66
C PRO A 12 22.69 24.81 -12.28
N VAL A 13 22.00 23.84 -11.67
CA VAL A 13 20.80 23.18 -12.22
C VAL A 13 19.76 23.05 -11.11
N THR A 14 18.50 23.36 -11.40
CA THR A 14 17.34 23.15 -10.52
C THR A 14 16.21 22.46 -11.28
N LEU A 15 15.63 21.41 -10.70
CA LEU A 15 14.48 20.69 -11.26
C LEU A 15 13.17 21.17 -10.60
N HIS A 16 12.24 21.66 -11.41
CA HIS A 16 10.88 22.01 -11.00
C HIS A 16 9.90 20.93 -11.47
N PHE A 17 9.51 20.06 -10.54
CA PHE A 17 8.56 18.98 -10.77
C PHE A 17 7.67 18.78 -9.54
N HIS A 18 6.37 18.56 -9.76
CA HIS A 18 5.40 18.40 -8.69
C HIS A 18 5.46 16.99 -8.09
N ASP A 19 5.51 16.92 -6.76
CA ASP A 19 5.57 15.68 -5.98
C ASP A 19 4.17 15.11 -5.76
N ILE A 20 3.63 14.53 -6.83
CA ILE A 20 2.35 13.82 -6.79
C ILE A 20 2.54 12.41 -7.35
N THR A 21 1.69 11.48 -6.90
CA THR A 21 1.54 10.19 -7.57
C THR A 21 1.12 10.43 -9.02
N ARG A 22 1.65 9.60 -9.91
CA ARG A 22 1.43 9.64 -11.34
C ARG A 22 0.61 8.43 -11.78
N VAL A 23 -0.08 8.54 -12.89
CA VAL A 23 -0.91 7.50 -13.48
C VAL A 23 -0.26 7.06 -14.79
N ALA A 24 -0.11 5.75 -14.99
CA ALA A 24 0.38 5.20 -16.24
C ALA A 24 -0.45 5.71 -17.44
N GLY A 25 0.20 6.00 -18.55
CA GLY A 25 -0.41 6.66 -19.71
C GLY A 25 -0.50 8.19 -19.63
N GLU A 26 -0.28 8.82 -18.47
CA GLU A 26 -0.36 10.27 -18.38
C GLU A 26 0.80 10.96 -19.10
N THR A 27 0.58 12.22 -19.48
CA THR A 27 1.67 13.12 -19.89
C THR A 27 2.18 13.89 -18.68
N ILE A 28 3.44 13.68 -18.30
CA ILE A 28 4.09 14.49 -17.28
C ILE A 28 4.83 15.67 -17.90
N THR A 29 4.76 16.82 -17.23
CA THR A 29 5.46 18.04 -17.62
C THR A 29 6.22 18.61 -16.43
N GLY A 30 7.28 19.33 -16.73
CA GLY A 30 8.07 20.02 -15.74
C GLY A 30 9.06 20.97 -16.41
N ARG A 31 9.97 21.52 -15.61
CA ARG A 31 10.95 22.49 -16.07
C ARG A 31 12.28 22.29 -15.37
N VAL A 32 13.37 22.53 -16.08
CA VAL A 32 14.71 22.57 -15.52
C VAL A 32 15.25 23.98 -15.72
N ASP A 33 15.64 24.61 -14.61
CA ASP A 33 16.27 25.92 -14.63
C ASP A 33 17.79 25.72 -14.56
N LEU A 34 18.50 26.23 -15.55
CA LEU A 34 19.96 26.18 -15.68
C LEU A 34 20.51 27.57 -15.47
N ASN A 35 21.35 27.77 -14.45
CA ASN A 35 22.16 28.97 -14.34
C ASN A 35 23.39 28.81 -15.25
N VAL A 36 23.38 29.51 -16.39
CA VAL A 36 24.38 29.31 -17.46
C VAL A 36 25.78 29.72 -17.01
N THR A 37 25.89 30.78 -16.21
CA THR A 37 27.17 31.24 -15.65
C THR A 37 27.79 30.15 -14.75
N LEU A 38 27.02 29.66 -13.78
CA LEU A 38 27.48 28.57 -12.90
C LEU A 38 27.73 27.27 -13.67
N ALA A 39 26.92 26.97 -14.69
CA ALA A 39 27.10 25.81 -15.55
C ALA A 39 28.43 25.85 -16.32
N GLN A 40 28.81 27.02 -16.84
CA GLN A 40 30.10 27.23 -17.52
C GLN A 40 31.27 27.11 -16.55
N GLU A 41 31.17 27.68 -15.35
CA GLU A 41 32.17 27.52 -14.28
C GLU A 41 32.35 26.04 -13.88
N ASP A 42 31.23 25.33 -13.78
CA ASP A 42 31.17 23.90 -13.48
C ASP A 42 31.55 23.00 -14.67
N LYS A 43 31.79 23.61 -15.84
CA LYS A 43 32.15 22.98 -17.13
C LYS A 43 31.13 21.96 -17.61
N LEU A 44 29.84 22.30 -17.48
CA LEU A 44 28.75 21.55 -18.08
C LEU A 44 28.70 21.83 -19.58
N GLU A 45 28.65 20.78 -20.40
CA GLU A 45 28.53 20.89 -21.86
C GLU A 45 27.14 20.55 -22.36
N HIS A 46 26.55 19.49 -21.79
CA HIS A 46 25.23 19.01 -22.15
C HIS A 46 24.37 18.87 -20.90
N LEU A 47 23.11 19.29 -21.02
CA LEU A 47 22.09 19.04 -20.04
C LEU A 47 21.03 18.17 -20.68
N ARG A 48 20.77 17.01 -20.10
CA ARG A 48 19.68 16.11 -20.51
C ARG A 48 18.84 15.73 -19.32
N ILE A 49 17.58 15.42 -19.59
CA ILE A 49 16.70 14.78 -18.61
C ILE A 49 16.37 13.37 -19.09
N LYS A 50 16.49 12.42 -18.18
CA LYS A 50 16.10 11.03 -18.37
C LYS A 50 14.85 10.75 -17.55
N PHE A 51 13.98 9.92 -18.08
CA PHE A 51 12.88 9.34 -17.34
C PHE A 51 12.98 7.82 -17.47
N LYS A 52 13.23 7.15 -16.33
CA LYS A 52 13.54 5.72 -16.26
C LYS A 52 12.61 5.02 -15.28
N GLY A 53 12.13 3.84 -15.67
CA GLY A 53 11.43 2.90 -14.80
C GLY A 53 12.21 1.61 -14.67
N VAL A 54 12.38 1.10 -13.45
CA VAL A 54 13.10 -0.16 -13.18
C VAL A 54 12.37 -1.01 -12.16
N VAL A 55 12.51 -2.32 -12.33
CA VAL A 55 12.21 -3.34 -11.34
C VAL A 55 13.53 -3.90 -10.85
N HIS A 56 13.76 -3.86 -9.55
CA HIS A 56 14.94 -4.39 -8.91
C HIS A 56 14.53 -5.46 -7.88
N GLY A 57 15.11 -6.65 -7.99
CA GLY A 57 14.96 -7.73 -7.01
C GLY A 57 16.32 -8.12 -6.44
N HIS A 58 16.38 -8.32 -5.13
CA HIS A 58 17.55 -8.75 -4.39
C HIS A 58 17.16 -9.87 -3.41
N LEU A 59 17.88 -10.98 -3.46
CA LEU A 59 17.68 -12.15 -2.60
C LEU A 59 19.02 -12.66 -2.05
N THR A 60 19.15 -12.71 -0.72
CA THR A 60 20.22 -13.46 -0.06
C THR A 60 19.77 -14.89 0.25
N THR A 61 20.54 -15.89 -0.17
CA THR A 61 20.31 -17.31 0.13
C THR A 61 21.41 -17.87 1.02
N VAL A 62 21.05 -18.61 2.07
CA VAL A 62 22.00 -19.36 2.90
C VAL A 62 22.19 -20.76 2.29
N ASN A 63 23.43 -21.11 1.99
CA ASN A 63 23.84 -22.40 1.44
C ASN A 63 24.01 -23.45 2.54
N ALA A 64 24.19 -24.72 2.15
CA ALA A 64 24.35 -25.83 3.10
C ALA A 64 25.61 -25.71 4.00
N ASP A 65 26.63 -25.00 3.53
CA ASP A 65 27.87 -24.72 4.26
C ASP A 65 27.78 -23.45 5.13
N MET A 66 26.58 -22.90 5.33
CA MET A 66 26.31 -21.64 6.04
C MET A 66 26.87 -20.39 5.35
N SER A 67 27.41 -20.49 4.12
CA SER A 67 27.76 -19.31 3.33
C SER A 67 26.50 -18.63 2.78
N THR A 68 26.60 -17.33 2.51
CA THR A 68 25.52 -16.53 1.91
C THR A 68 25.84 -16.22 0.45
N SER A 69 24.87 -16.42 -0.44
CA SER A 69 24.94 -15.99 -1.83
C SER A 69 23.93 -14.88 -2.07
N ASP A 70 24.37 -13.77 -2.64
CA ASP A 70 23.50 -12.64 -3.01
C ASP A 70 23.16 -12.70 -4.49
N HIS A 71 21.86 -12.64 -4.79
CA HIS A 71 21.33 -12.64 -6.13
C HIS A 71 20.61 -11.32 -6.37
N HIS A 72 20.97 -10.64 -7.45
CA HIS A 72 20.30 -9.43 -7.89
C HIS A 72 19.87 -9.55 -9.35
N GLN A 73 18.75 -8.92 -9.68
CA GLN A 73 18.27 -8.76 -11.04
C GLN A 73 17.57 -7.40 -11.16
N THR A 74 17.92 -6.67 -12.22
CA THR A 74 17.30 -5.41 -12.57
C THR A 74 16.70 -5.54 -13.97
N VAL A 75 15.43 -5.17 -14.13
CA VAL A 75 14.73 -5.11 -15.41
C VAL A 75 14.31 -3.67 -15.66
N THR A 76 14.75 -3.11 -16.78
CA THR A 76 14.34 -1.77 -17.22
C THR A 76 12.96 -1.86 -17.85
N LEU A 77 11.99 -1.14 -17.29
CA LEU A 77 10.64 -1.01 -17.85
C LEU A 77 10.64 -0.05 -19.03
N PHE A 78 11.34 1.08 -18.89
CA PHE A 78 11.60 2.05 -19.95
C PHE A 78 12.77 2.96 -19.56
N ASP A 79 13.43 3.56 -20.55
CA ASP A 79 14.46 4.58 -20.40
C ASP A 79 14.32 5.56 -21.57
N THR A 80 13.76 6.74 -21.29
CA THR A 80 13.53 7.80 -22.27
C THR A 80 14.35 9.03 -21.92
N ARG A 81 14.83 9.77 -22.92
CA ARG A 81 15.80 10.85 -22.72
C ARG A 81 15.49 12.02 -23.64
N ILE A 82 15.63 13.24 -23.11
CA ILE A 82 15.47 14.49 -23.86
C ILE A 82 16.71 15.35 -23.61
N SER A 83 17.30 15.88 -24.68
CA SER A 83 18.34 16.91 -24.60
C SER A 83 17.68 18.26 -24.31
N LEU A 84 18.08 18.93 -23.23
CA LEU A 84 17.50 20.18 -22.79
C LEU A 84 18.35 21.40 -23.16
N TRP A 85 19.68 21.23 -23.15
CA TRP A 85 20.62 22.29 -23.46
C TRP A 85 21.96 21.73 -23.91
N ASP A 86 22.61 22.47 -24.79
CA ASP A 86 24.01 22.32 -25.19
C ASP A 86 24.64 23.71 -25.14
N GLN A 87 25.88 23.79 -24.64
CA GLN A 87 26.70 25.00 -24.59
C GLN A 87 26.70 25.81 -25.89
N ARG A 88 26.44 25.18 -27.04
CA ARG A 88 26.46 25.82 -28.36
C ARG A 88 25.11 26.37 -28.84
N THR A 89 23.99 25.98 -28.23
CA THR A 89 22.68 26.09 -28.91
C THR A 89 21.69 27.09 -28.28
N ALA A 90 21.84 27.44 -27.00
CA ALA A 90 20.91 28.35 -26.34
C ALA A 90 21.56 29.19 -25.23
N TYR A 91 21.18 30.47 -25.21
CA TYR A 91 21.57 31.47 -24.21
C TYR A 91 20.32 32.06 -23.55
N PRO A 92 20.41 32.53 -22.30
CA PRO A 92 19.28 33.11 -21.60
C PRO A 92 18.85 34.45 -22.23
N THR A 93 17.66 34.91 -21.90
CA THR A 93 17.17 36.23 -22.33
C THR A 93 18.07 37.35 -21.78
N PRO A 94 18.25 38.47 -22.51
CA PRO A 94 19.09 39.57 -22.04
C PRO A 94 18.68 40.04 -20.64
N GLY A 95 19.65 40.09 -19.71
CA GLY A 95 19.43 40.49 -18.32
C GLY A 95 19.11 39.33 -17.35
N SER A 96 19.10 38.08 -17.80
CA SER A 96 18.99 36.88 -16.95
C SER A 96 20.17 35.94 -17.22
N ASP A 97 20.66 35.27 -16.18
CA ASP A 97 21.62 34.16 -16.30
C ASP A 97 20.93 32.78 -16.30
N ILE A 98 19.61 32.77 -16.09
CA ILE A 98 18.80 31.56 -15.97
C ILE A 98 18.17 31.23 -17.33
N LEU A 99 18.50 30.05 -17.85
CA LEU A 99 17.82 29.42 -18.97
C LEU A 99 16.80 28.42 -18.44
N SER A 100 15.54 28.56 -18.86
CA SER A 100 14.44 27.68 -18.46
C SER A 100 14.13 26.68 -19.57
N CYS A 101 14.39 25.40 -19.32
CA CYS A 101 14.18 24.29 -20.25
C CYS A 101 12.94 23.48 -19.86
N PRO A 102 11.78 23.66 -20.53
CA PRO A 102 10.62 22.81 -20.28
C PRO A 102 10.85 21.39 -20.81
N PHE A 103 10.20 20.40 -20.20
CA PHE A 103 10.20 19.03 -20.69
C PHE A 103 8.82 18.41 -20.59
N GLN A 104 8.61 17.38 -21.41
CA GLN A 104 7.38 16.60 -21.44
C GLN A 104 7.72 15.14 -21.73
N PHE A 105 7.15 14.22 -20.95
CA PHE A 105 7.24 12.78 -21.21
C PHE A 105 5.83 12.16 -21.22
N LEU A 106 5.62 11.19 -22.09
CA LEU A 106 4.45 10.31 -22.04
C LEU A 106 4.81 9.06 -21.24
N LEU A 107 4.07 8.78 -20.16
CA LEU A 107 4.24 7.53 -19.42
C LEU A 107 3.70 6.38 -20.25
N PRO A 108 4.40 5.25 -20.35
CA PRO A 108 3.82 4.03 -20.91
C PRO A 108 2.51 3.66 -20.19
N GLU A 109 1.55 3.10 -20.92
CA GLU A 109 0.21 2.79 -20.40
C GLU A 109 0.19 1.58 -19.46
N ASN A 110 1.09 0.62 -19.69
CA ASN A 110 1.11 -0.67 -19.00
C ASN A 110 2.18 -0.73 -17.89
N LEU A 111 2.42 0.38 -17.20
CA LEU A 111 3.37 0.39 -16.09
C LEU A 111 2.76 -0.28 -14.85
N PRO A 112 3.51 -1.16 -14.15
CA PRO A 112 3.12 -1.61 -12.82
C PRO A 112 3.08 -0.44 -11.84
N PRO A 113 2.42 -0.57 -10.68
CA PRO A 113 2.51 0.46 -9.65
C PRO A 113 3.91 0.49 -9.04
N SER A 114 4.29 1.66 -8.53
CA SER A 114 5.42 1.80 -7.61
C SER A 114 5.24 0.87 -6.43
N PHE A 115 6.29 0.13 -6.10
CA PHE A 115 6.25 -0.93 -5.11
C PHE A 115 7.58 -1.00 -4.37
N HIS A 116 7.53 -1.33 -3.08
CA HIS A 116 8.70 -1.67 -2.28
C HIS A 116 8.33 -2.69 -1.20
N CYS A 117 9.15 -3.73 -1.06
CA CYS A 117 9.16 -4.61 0.10
C CYS A 117 10.59 -4.93 0.51
N GLU A 118 10.83 -5.05 1.82
CA GLU A 118 12.11 -5.44 2.37
C GLU A 118 11.91 -6.27 3.64
N VAL A 119 12.30 -7.54 3.59
CA VAL A 119 12.20 -8.46 4.74
C VAL A 119 13.38 -9.43 4.73
N PHE A 120 14.17 -9.45 5.80
CA PHE A 120 15.30 -10.38 6.00
C PHE A 120 16.21 -10.54 4.77
N HIS A 121 16.81 -9.43 4.30
CA HIS A 121 17.71 -9.40 3.12
C HIS A 121 17.04 -9.82 1.80
N ARG A 122 15.70 -9.75 1.74
CA ARG A 122 14.93 -9.92 0.51
C ARG A 122 14.30 -8.58 0.20
N THR A 123 14.69 -7.99 -0.90
CA THR A 123 14.25 -6.65 -1.29
C THR A 123 13.69 -6.72 -2.70
N ALA A 124 12.56 -6.05 -2.92
CA ALA A 124 12.04 -5.82 -4.24
C ALA A 124 11.50 -4.40 -4.36
N THR A 125 11.86 -3.73 -5.45
CA THR A 125 11.48 -2.34 -5.68
C THR A 125 11.08 -2.13 -7.14
N ILE A 126 9.93 -1.51 -7.37
CA ILE A 126 9.51 -0.97 -8.66
C ILE A 126 9.55 0.54 -8.57
N SER A 127 10.41 1.17 -9.35
CA SER A 127 10.67 2.60 -9.21
C SER A 127 10.79 3.36 -10.50
N TYR A 128 10.43 4.63 -10.40
CA TYR A 128 10.39 5.57 -11.51
C TYR A 128 11.13 6.82 -11.08
N ALA A 129 12.01 7.32 -11.93
CA ALA A 129 12.85 8.45 -11.61
C ALA A 129 13.00 9.39 -12.80
N LEU A 130 12.83 10.68 -12.53
CA LEU A 130 13.37 11.75 -13.37
C LEU A 130 14.80 12.02 -12.94
N GLU A 131 15.72 12.02 -13.90
CA GLU A 131 17.13 12.28 -13.66
C GLU A 131 17.63 13.37 -14.60
N VAL A 132 17.98 14.53 -14.05
CA VAL A 132 18.65 15.59 -14.79
C VAL A 132 20.14 15.36 -14.70
N VAL A 133 20.79 15.17 -15.85
CA VAL A 133 22.22 14.90 -15.96
C VAL A 133 22.90 16.05 -16.68
N GLY A 134 23.81 16.73 -15.96
CA GLY A 134 24.76 17.70 -16.53
C GLY A 134 26.09 17.00 -16.81
N GLU A 135 26.43 16.85 -18.08
CA GLU A 135 27.63 16.17 -18.55
C GLU A 135 28.83 17.11 -18.58
N ARG A 136 30.00 16.63 -18.15
CA ARG A 136 31.25 17.40 -18.06
C ARG A 136 32.36 16.75 -18.89
N THR A 137 33.18 17.55 -19.57
CA THR A 137 34.20 17.07 -20.53
C THR A 137 35.53 16.55 -19.98
N ARG A 138 35.59 15.98 -18.78
CA ARG A 138 36.86 15.45 -18.27
C ARG A 138 36.68 14.09 -17.60
N PHE A 139 37.51 13.13 -18.01
CA PHE A 139 37.59 11.75 -17.50
C PHE A 139 37.60 11.60 -15.97
N TYR A 140 37.97 12.63 -15.22
CA TYR A 140 38.05 12.60 -13.75
C TYR A 140 36.95 13.38 -13.02
N ARG A 141 35.98 13.98 -13.71
CA ARG A 141 34.88 14.70 -13.07
C ARG A 141 33.58 13.90 -13.19
N THR A 142 32.94 13.64 -12.06
CA THR A 142 31.61 13.03 -12.04
C THR A 142 30.58 13.98 -12.65
N ASN A 143 29.64 13.45 -13.43
CA ASN A 143 28.54 14.24 -13.97
C ASN A 143 27.66 14.78 -12.83
N ARG A 144 27.10 15.98 -13.01
CA ARG A 144 26.09 16.51 -12.08
C ARG A 144 24.79 15.74 -12.29
N ARG A 145 24.16 15.32 -11.20
CA ARG A 145 22.91 14.56 -11.24
C ARG A 145 21.94 15.11 -10.21
N ILE A 146 20.70 15.33 -10.65
CA ILE A 146 19.56 15.58 -9.78
C ILE A 146 18.57 14.48 -10.08
N ARG A 147 18.27 13.66 -9.07
CA ARG A 147 17.34 12.54 -9.19
C ARG A 147 16.08 12.85 -8.38
N ARG A 148 14.92 12.60 -8.99
CA ARG A 148 13.62 12.73 -8.37
C ARG A 148 12.84 11.43 -8.57
N ILE A 149 12.65 10.69 -7.48
CA ILE A 149 11.80 9.50 -7.47
C ILE A 149 10.34 9.94 -7.53
N ILE A 150 9.53 9.23 -8.30
CA ILE A 150 8.09 9.47 -8.43
C ILE A 150 7.32 8.18 -8.14
N SER A 151 6.14 8.33 -7.54
CA SER A 151 5.18 7.23 -7.39
C SER A 151 4.33 7.14 -8.66
N VAL A 152 4.14 5.94 -9.21
CA VAL A 152 3.25 5.66 -10.34
C VAL A 152 2.22 4.62 -9.92
N VAL A 153 1.00 4.72 -10.42
CA VAL A 153 -0.04 3.69 -10.36
C VAL A 153 -0.59 3.41 -11.76
N PRO A 154 -1.08 2.21 -12.07
CA PRO A 154 -1.79 1.96 -13.31
C PRO A 154 -3.05 2.82 -13.44
N ALA A 155 -3.52 3.05 -14.67
CA ALA A 155 -4.81 3.70 -14.89
C ALA A 155 -5.96 2.75 -14.51
N ALA A 156 -6.96 3.28 -13.82
CA ALA A 156 -8.17 2.53 -13.50
C ALA A 156 -9.02 2.31 -14.75
N SER A 157 -9.59 1.11 -14.89
CA SER A 157 -10.61 0.85 -15.91
C SER A 157 -11.93 1.53 -15.57
N GLN A 158 -12.82 1.69 -16.55
CA GLN A 158 -14.16 2.26 -16.31
C GLN A 158 -14.94 1.49 -15.23
N GLY A 159 -14.88 0.15 -15.23
CA GLY A 159 -15.53 -0.67 -14.21
C GLY A 159 -14.98 -0.42 -12.80
N GLN A 160 -13.67 -0.20 -12.67
CA GLN A 160 -13.02 0.14 -11.40
C GLN A 160 -13.43 1.54 -10.91
N LEU A 161 -13.53 2.53 -11.81
CA LEU A 161 -14.00 3.87 -11.46
C LEU A 161 -15.46 3.87 -10.99
N LEU A 162 -16.33 3.11 -11.65
CA LEU A 162 -17.73 2.95 -11.22
C LEU A 162 -17.80 2.26 -9.85
N ALA A 163 -17.02 1.20 -9.65
CA ALA A 163 -16.94 0.50 -8.37
C ALA A 163 -16.44 1.40 -7.22
N ARG A 164 -15.53 2.33 -7.52
CA ARG A 164 -15.09 3.36 -6.58
C ARG A 164 -16.22 4.34 -6.26
N GLU A 165 -16.96 4.80 -7.26
CA GLU A 165 -18.02 5.78 -7.06
C GLU A 165 -19.21 5.20 -6.27
N THR A 166 -19.56 3.92 -6.50
CA THR A 166 -20.60 3.24 -5.71
C THR A 166 -20.25 3.15 -4.23
N LEU A 167 -18.97 2.98 -3.88
CA LEU A 167 -18.52 3.04 -2.48
C LEU A 167 -18.66 4.45 -1.89
N ARG A 168 -18.32 5.50 -2.66
CA ARG A 168 -18.41 6.91 -2.20
C ARG A 168 -19.84 7.36 -1.96
N GLN A 169 -20.80 6.84 -2.73
CA GLN A 169 -22.22 7.14 -2.58
C GLN A 169 -22.92 6.34 -1.47
N GLY A 170 -22.18 5.45 -0.80
CA GLY A 170 -22.72 4.49 0.15
C GLY A 170 -23.02 3.16 -0.54
N TRP A 171 -22.38 2.11 -0.04
CA TRP A 171 -22.51 0.78 -0.62
C TRP A 171 -23.93 0.22 -0.45
N ASN A 172 -24.62 0.00 -1.57
CA ASN A 172 -25.93 -0.63 -1.65
C ASN A 172 -25.91 -1.97 -2.41
N GLY A 173 -24.71 -2.48 -2.70
CA GLY A 173 -24.50 -3.72 -3.45
C GLY A 173 -24.53 -4.98 -2.57
N PRO A 174 -24.19 -6.14 -3.14
CA PRO A 174 -24.09 -7.40 -2.40
C PRO A 174 -23.02 -7.36 -1.30
N TRP A 175 -23.15 -8.25 -0.31
CA TRP A 175 -22.20 -8.37 0.79
C TRP A 175 -21.60 -9.77 0.81
N SER A 176 -20.28 -9.83 0.91
CA SER A 176 -19.51 -11.06 1.03
C SER A 176 -19.32 -11.40 2.51
N ASN A 177 -19.46 -12.67 2.87
CA ASN A 177 -19.39 -13.14 4.26
C ASN A 177 -18.27 -14.17 4.42
N PHE A 178 -17.37 -13.92 5.36
CA PHE A 178 -16.26 -14.79 5.70
C PHE A 178 -16.39 -15.21 7.16
N THR A 179 -16.29 -16.50 7.44
CA THR A 179 -16.49 -17.04 8.81
C THR A 179 -15.27 -17.84 9.24
N GLY A 180 -14.83 -17.62 10.47
CA GLY A 180 -13.80 -18.42 11.14
C GLY A 180 -14.34 -18.91 12.49
N GLU A 181 -13.99 -20.13 12.87
CA GLU A 181 -14.40 -20.72 14.14
C GLU A 181 -13.20 -21.38 14.81
N GLU A 182 -13.07 -21.19 16.12
CA GLU A 182 -11.99 -21.76 16.92
C GLU A 182 -12.51 -22.37 18.23
N LYS A 183 -11.87 -23.46 18.65
CA LYS A 183 -12.16 -24.11 19.93
C LYS A 183 -11.22 -23.56 20.99
N LEU A 184 -11.79 -22.95 22.02
CA LEU A 184 -11.03 -22.22 23.03
C LEU A 184 -10.96 -23.00 24.34
N ARG A 185 -9.80 -22.96 25.00
CA ARG A 185 -9.58 -23.60 26.30
C ARG A 185 -9.03 -22.60 27.32
N GLN A 186 -9.59 -22.60 28.52
CA GLN A 186 -9.12 -21.71 29.60
C GLN A 186 -7.86 -22.26 30.32
N GLY A 187 -7.62 -23.56 30.25
CA GLY A 187 -6.49 -24.25 30.88
C GLY A 187 -6.04 -25.48 30.09
N ILE A 188 -5.12 -26.27 30.66
CA ILE A 188 -4.53 -27.45 29.99
C ILE A 188 -5.52 -28.62 29.90
N TRP A 189 -6.54 -28.66 30.78
CA TRP A 189 -7.52 -29.73 30.90
C TRP A 189 -8.96 -29.20 30.89
N GLY A 190 -9.89 -29.95 30.27
CA GLY A 190 -11.33 -29.69 30.32
C GLY A 190 -11.99 -29.53 28.95
N ASP A 191 -13.30 -29.31 28.96
CA ASP A 191 -14.11 -29.11 27.77
C ASP A 191 -13.81 -27.77 27.07
N TYR A 192 -14.02 -27.76 25.75
CA TYR A 192 -13.81 -26.59 24.91
C TYR A 192 -15.01 -25.64 24.95
N SER A 193 -14.71 -24.35 24.94
CA SER A 193 -15.63 -23.31 24.52
C SER A 193 -15.42 -23.01 23.03
N ARG A 194 -16.25 -22.18 22.44
CA ARG A 194 -16.22 -21.90 21.00
C ARG A 194 -16.28 -20.41 20.77
N ALA A 195 -15.48 -19.92 19.83
CA ALA A 195 -15.64 -18.58 19.28
C ALA A 195 -15.86 -18.70 17.78
N CYS A 196 -16.77 -17.90 17.26
CA CYS A 196 -17.06 -17.76 15.85
C CYS A 196 -16.96 -16.28 15.50
N VAL A 197 -16.25 -15.97 14.42
CA VAL A 197 -16.17 -14.62 13.87
C VAL A 197 -16.71 -14.66 12.46
N LYS A 198 -17.61 -13.74 12.15
CA LYS A 198 -18.14 -13.52 10.82
C LYS A 198 -17.78 -12.10 10.38
N LEU A 199 -16.95 -11.96 9.36
CA LEU A 199 -16.66 -10.69 8.69
C LEU A 199 -17.56 -10.55 7.46
N THR A 200 -18.20 -9.40 7.34
CA THR A 200 -19.05 -9.00 6.22
C THR A 200 -18.46 -7.76 5.57
N ILE A 201 -18.16 -7.81 4.29
CA ILE A 201 -17.52 -6.71 3.53
C ILE A 201 -18.23 -6.55 2.18
N ALA A 202 -18.17 -5.35 1.60
CA ALA A 202 -18.72 -5.08 0.26
C ALA A 202 -18.23 -6.13 -0.75
N ASP A 203 -19.16 -6.82 -1.42
CA ASP A 203 -18.81 -7.87 -2.37
C ASP A 203 -18.37 -7.28 -3.71
N MET A 204 -17.07 -7.28 -3.95
CA MET A 204 -16.46 -6.65 -5.11
C MET A 204 -15.36 -7.54 -5.66
N ALA A 205 -15.26 -7.61 -6.99
CA ALA A 205 -14.18 -8.35 -7.65
C ALA A 205 -12.79 -7.75 -7.33
N SER A 206 -12.73 -6.44 -7.06
CA SER A 206 -11.53 -5.77 -6.59
C SER A 206 -11.90 -4.48 -5.85
N TYR A 207 -11.02 -4.04 -4.95
CA TYR A 207 -11.22 -2.91 -4.06
C TYR A 207 -10.35 -1.71 -4.46
N PRO A 208 -10.92 -0.51 -4.57
CA PRO A 208 -10.14 0.69 -4.91
C PRO A 208 -9.21 1.07 -3.78
N ILE A 209 -7.96 1.38 -4.12
CA ILE A 209 -7.03 1.98 -3.15
C ILE A 209 -7.61 3.31 -2.63
N THR A 210 -7.37 3.62 -1.35
CA THR A 210 -7.70 4.90 -0.68
C THR A 210 -9.19 5.29 -0.59
N THR A 211 -10.12 4.46 -1.05
CA THR A 211 -11.55 4.70 -0.87
C THR A 211 -12.03 3.89 0.35
N ALA A 212 -12.92 4.48 1.15
CA ALA A 212 -13.46 3.80 2.32
C ALA A 212 -14.36 2.63 1.89
N ILE A 213 -14.00 1.42 2.34
CA ILE A 213 -14.72 0.17 2.09
C ILE A 213 -15.47 -0.17 3.37
N PRO A 214 -16.81 -0.17 3.37
CA PRO A 214 -17.57 -0.49 4.56
C PRO A 214 -17.45 -1.98 4.86
N PHE A 215 -17.35 -2.30 6.14
CA PHE A 215 -17.35 -3.66 6.64
C PHE A 215 -18.02 -3.72 8.02
N SER A 216 -18.48 -4.91 8.36
CA SER A 216 -18.89 -5.25 9.71
C SER A 216 -18.33 -6.60 10.09
N PHE A 217 -18.13 -6.84 11.37
CA PHE A 217 -17.90 -8.21 11.81
C PHE A 217 -18.60 -8.48 13.13
N HIS A 218 -19.00 -9.73 13.27
CA HIS A 218 -19.78 -10.27 14.36
C HIS A 218 -18.94 -11.34 15.06
N ILE A 219 -18.71 -11.17 16.35
CA ILE A 219 -18.00 -12.14 17.18
C ILE A 219 -19.02 -12.79 18.10
N GLU A 220 -19.21 -14.09 17.95
CA GLU A 220 -20.03 -14.92 18.83
C GLU A 220 -19.14 -15.81 19.68
N THR A 221 -19.44 -15.88 20.99
CA THR A 221 -18.82 -16.83 21.90
C THR A 221 -19.86 -17.73 22.52
N VAL A 222 -19.51 -19.01 22.65
CA VAL A 222 -20.31 -20.02 23.32
C VAL A 222 -19.46 -20.67 24.40
N THR A 223 -19.95 -20.66 25.63
CA THR A 223 -19.24 -21.29 26.76
C THR A 223 -19.27 -22.81 26.63
N LYS A 224 -18.36 -23.49 27.33
CA LYS A 224 -18.55 -24.92 27.62
C LYS A 224 -19.86 -25.16 28.40
N LEU A 225 -20.31 -26.41 28.41
CA LEU A 225 -21.48 -26.82 29.18
C LEU A 225 -21.27 -26.54 30.69
N MET A 226 -22.15 -25.76 31.29
CA MET A 226 -22.09 -25.36 32.70
C MET A 226 -23.48 -25.33 33.33
N ARG A 227 -23.61 -25.04 34.63
CA ARG A 227 -24.92 -24.91 35.29
C ARG A 227 -25.43 -23.48 35.17
N ILE A 228 -26.75 -23.29 35.15
CA ILE A 228 -27.33 -21.94 35.16
C ILE A 228 -27.01 -21.18 36.47
N SER A 229 -26.66 -21.87 37.56
CA SER A 229 -26.19 -21.23 38.79
C SER A 229 -24.75 -20.69 38.69
N ASP A 230 -24.01 -21.09 37.65
CA ASP A 230 -22.67 -20.58 37.33
C ASP A 230 -22.74 -19.35 36.38
N ALA A 231 -23.95 -18.79 36.20
CA ALA A 231 -24.31 -17.64 35.35
C ALA A 231 -23.71 -16.29 35.80
N PRO A 232 -23.74 -15.25 34.94
CA PRO A 232 -22.80 -14.12 34.99
C PRO A 232 -23.08 -13.06 36.07
N THR A 233 -24.04 -13.26 36.98
CA THR A 233 -24.16 -12.41 38.18
C THR A 233 -23.09 -12.80 39.20
N ASP A 234 -21.87 -12.40 38.91
CA ASP A 234 -21.02 -11.61 39.79
C ASP A 234 -20.95 -12.00 41.27
N LYS A 235 -20.90 -13.29 41.60
CA LYS A 235 -20.42 -13.67 42.93
C LYS A 235 -18.95 -13.24 43.13
N HIS A 236 -18.19 -12.95 42.05
CA HIS A 236 -16.75 -12.69 42.10
C HIS A 236 -16.13 -11.71 41.06
N GLY A 237 -16.88 -10.95 40.26
CA GLY A 237 -16.27 -9.96 39.33
C GLY A 237 -15.70 -10.52 38.03
N LYS A 238 -15.89 -11.82 37.72
CA LYS A 238 -15.14 -12.51 36.63
C LYS A 238 -15.98 -12.69 35.37
N PRO A 239 -15.50 -12.27 34.19
CA PRO A 239 -16.22 -12.46 32.93
C PRO A 239 -16.30 -13.95 32.56
N LEU A 240 -17.43 -14.37 31.97
CA LEU A 240 -17.57 -15.74 31.43
C LEU A 240 -16.51 -15.99 30.36
N PHE A 241 -15.92 -17.19 30.36
CA PHE A 241 -14.97 -17.63 29.35
C PHE A 241 -15.69 -18.28 28.16
N PRO A 242 -15.38 -17.90 26.91
CA PRO A 242 -14.33 -16.96 26.49
C PRO A 242 -14.86 -15.53 26.50
N ALA A 243 -14.15 -14.60 27.13
CA ALA A 243 -14.59 -13.21 27.22
C ALA A 243 -14.64 -12.58 25.82
N LEU A 244 -15.70 -11.82 25.52
CA LEU A 244 -15.77 -11.04 24.30
C LEU A 244 -14.79 -9.85 24.40
N PRO A 245 -14.27 -9.36 23.26
CA PRO A 245 -13.61 -8.07 23.18
C PRO A 245 -14.47 -6.98 23.81
N ALA A 246 -13.92 -6.25 24.78
CA ALA A 246 -14.65 -5.16 25.44
C ALA A 246 -14.64 -3.90 24.56
N LEU A 247 -13.53 -3.70 23.85
CA LEU A 247 -13.28 -2.56 23.00
C LEU A 247 -12.90 -2.99 21.58
N SER A 248 -13.11 -2.09 20.62
CA SER A 248 -12.60 -2.25 19.25
C SER A 248 -11.08 -2.36 19.18
N SER A 249 -10.35 -1.82 20.16
CA SER A 249 -8.89 -1.93 20.26
C SER A 249 -8.39 -3.32 20.64
N ASP A 250 -9.26 -4.18 21.18
CA ASP A 250 -8.90 -5.53 21.59
C ASP A 250 -8.84 -6.49 20.39
N VAL A 251 -9.28 -6.04 19.22
CA VAL A 251 -9.27 -6.80 17.97
C VAL A 251 -8.26 -6.16 17.02
N ARG A 252 -7.43 -6.99 16.39
CA ARG A 252 -6.45 -6.52 15.42
C ARG A 252 -6.99 -6.69 14.00
N LEU A 253 -6.99 -5.59 13.26
CA LEU A 253 -7.26 -5.58 11.82
C LEU A 253 -6.01 -5.09 11.08
N ALA A 254 -5.49 -5.93 10.20
CA ALA A 254 -4.26 -5.65 9.46
C ALA A 254 -4.41 -6.07 7.99
N ILE A 255 -3.55 -5.52 7.13
CA ILE A 255 -3.36 -6.01 5.77
C ILE A 255 -2.10 -6.86 5.77
N ARG A 256 -2.25 -8.14 5.39
CA ARG A 256 -1.13 -9.02 5.10
C ARG A 256 -0.81 -8.94 3.62
N ARG A 257 0.38 -8.44 3.28
CA ARG A 257 0.93 -8.51 1.94
C ARG A 257 1.77 -9.77 1.81
N THR A 258 1.50 -10.56 0.80
CA THR A 258 2.35 -11.68 0.39
C THR A 258 3.02 -11.32 -0.92
N THR A 259 4.35 -11.29 -0.93
CA THR A 259 5.16 -10.95 -2.11
C THR A 259 6.02 -12.13 -2.50
N GLU A 260 5.89 -12.62 -3.72
CA GLU A 260 6.81 -13.55 -4.33
C GLU A 260 7.84 -12.79 -5.18
N ILE A 261 9.12 -12.97 -4.83
CA ILE A 261 10.25 -12.34 -5.48
C ILE A 261 10.98 -13.42 -6.29
N ARG A 262 11.13 -13.19 -7.60
CA ARG A 262 11.81 -14.07 -8.55
C ARG A 262 13.07 -13.36 -9.05
N VAL A 263 14.23 -13.93 -8.77
CA VAL A 263 15.54 -13.42 -9.21
C VAL A 263 16.31 -14.58 -9.81
N ARG A 264 16.54 -14.53 -11.13
CA ARG A 264 17.17 -15.61 -11.89
C ARG A 264 16.41 -16.94 -11.71
N THR A 265 17.07 -17.95 -11.15
CA THR A 265 16.50 -19.27 -10.86
C THR A 265 15.97 -19.40 -9.43
N HIS A 266 16.04 -18.32 -8.64
CA HIS A 266 15.64 -18.31 -7.23
C HIS A 266 14.30 -17.61 -7.04
N MET A 267 13.47 -18.20 -6.18
CA MET A 267 12.15 -17.69 -5.83
C MET A 267 11.97 -17.70 -4.32
N ARG A 268 11.49 -16.60 -3.75
CA ARG A 268 11.20 -16.48 -2.31
C ARG A 268 9.90 -15.74 -2.08
N GLN A 269 9.08 -16.28 -1.20
CA GLN A 269 7.92 -15.60 -0.66
C GLN A 269 8.30 -14.80 0.59
N VAL A 270 7.72 -13.62 0.72
CA VAL A 270 7.83 -12.70 1.84
C VAL A 270 6.43 -12.33 2.30
N GLU A 271 6.23 -12.22 3.61
CA GLU A 271 4.98 -11.77 4.20
C GLU A 271 5.24 -10.58 5.10
N GLU A 272 4.41 -9.54 4.96
CA GLU A 272 4.43 -8.33 5.77
C GLU A 272 3.02 -8.04 6.26
N ASP A 273 2.88 -7.75 7.55
CA ASP A 273 1.61 -7.36 8.16
C ASP A 273 1.65 -5.86 8.45
N PHE A 274 0.67 -5.12 7.92
CA PHE A 274 0.51 -3.69 8.14
C PHE A 274 -0.76 -3.43 8.92
N ASP A 275 -0.64 -2.89 10.13
CA ASP A 275 -1.81 -2.52 10.93
C ASP A 275 -2.55 -1.34 10.28
N LEU A 276 -3.87 -1.47 10.13
CA LEU A 276 -4.69 -0.44 9.49
C LEU A 276 -4.96 0.71 10.46
N LYS A 277 -4.15 1.77 10.36
CA LYS A 277 -4.32 3.01 11.13
C LYS A 277 -5.69 3.65 10.87
N GLY A 278 -6.30 4.17 11.91
CA GLY A 278 -7.62 4.80 11.87
C GLY A 278 -8.79 3.84 11.72
N SER A 279 -8.58 2.54 11.90
CA SER A 279 -9.61 1.51 11.88
C SER A 279 -9.70 0.78 13.24
N LEU A 280 -10.35 -0.37 13.25
CA LEU A 280 -10.39 -1.32 14.35
C LEU A 280 -8.97 -1.68 14.83
N GLY A 281 -8.75 -1.69 16.15
CA GLY A 281 -7.41 -1.87 16.73
C GLY A 281 -6.67 -0.56 17.01
N ASP A 282 -7.06 0.57 16.41
CA ASP A 282 -6.39 1.86 16.61
C ASP A 282 -6.98 2.64 17.81
N VAL A 283 -6.22 2.65 18.92
CA VAL A 283 -6.55 3.34 20.17
C VAL A 283 -6.74 4.85 19.95
N THR A 284 -6.16 5.44 18.90
CA THR A 284 -6.20 6.88 18.65
C THR A 284 -7.49 7.35 17.96
N ARG A 285 -8.32 6.44 17.42
CA ARG A 285 -9.54 6.77 16.67
C ARG A 285 -10.74 5.87 16.96
N VAL A 286 -10.94 5.53 18.23
CA VAL A 286 -12.06 4.69 18.72
C VAL A 286 -13.44 5.18 18.24
N ALA A 287 -13.63 6.49 18.04
CA ALA A 287 -14.90 7.10 17.63
C ALA A 287 -15.41 6.69 16.23
N ALA A 288 -14.57 6.08 15.39
CA ALA A 288 -14.96 5.65 14.04
C ALA A 288 -15.64 4.27 13.99
N VAL A 289 -15.69 3.53 15.10
CA VAL A 289 -16.24 2.17 15.15
C VAL A 289 -17.53 2.14 15.95
N HIS A 290 -18.63 1.73 15.33
CA HIS A 290 -19.88 1.48 16.05
C HIS A 290 -19.88 0.06 16.60
N GLN A 291 -19.89 -0.07 17.93
CA GLN A 291 -19.99 -1.34 18.64
C GLN A 291 -21.41 -1.54 19.20
N VAL A 292 -21.95 -2.75 19.07
CA VAL A 292 -23.23 -3.17 19.67
C VAL A 292 -23.00 -4.51 20.38
N LEU A 293 -23.34 -4.59 21.66
CA LEU A 293 -23.25 -5.81 22.46
C LEU A 293 -24.64 -6.45 22.57
N ASP A 294 -24.74 -7.74 22.22
CA ASP A 294 -25.99 -8.49 22.36
C ASP A 294 -26.19 -8.94 23.81
N GLU A 295 -27.45 -9.02 24.24
CA GLU A 295 -27.79 -9.56 25.55
C GLU A 295 -27.38 -11.05 25.65
N PRO A 296 -26.73 -11.47 26.74
CA PRO A 296 -26.36 -12.88 26.92
C PRO A 296 -27.57 -13.82 26.92
N GLU A 297 -27.51 -14.87 26.09
CA GLU A 297 -28.56 -15.87 25.94
C GLU A 297 -28.16 -17.19 26.61
N TRP A 298 -29.04 -17.72 27.46
CA TRP A 298 -28.88 -19.07 28.03
C TRP A 298 -29.59 -20.11 27.16
N ILE A 299 -28.84 -21.12 26.71
CA ILE A 299 -29.37 -22.21 25.90
C ILE A 299 -29.28 -23.52 26.70
N PRO A 300 -30.42 -24.07 27.18
CA PRO A 300 -30.45 -25.33 27.91
C PRO A 300 -29.95 -26.50 27.05
N SER A 301 -29.15 -27.39 27.63
CA SER A 301 -28.70 -28.60 26.92
C SER A 301 -29.78 -29.69 26.98
N PRO A 302 -30.16 -30.33 25.85
CA PRO A 302 -31.17 -31.38 25.81
C PRO A 302 -30.68 -32.74 26.38
N GLY A 303 -29.69 -32.74 27.26
CA GLY A 303 -29.03 -33.94 27.76
C GLY A 303 -29.89 -34.84 28.66
N PRO A 304 -29.45 -36.09 28.91
CA PRO A 304 -30.14 -37.04 29.80
C PRO A 304 -30.36 -36.46 31.21
N LYS A 305 -31.29 -37.06 31.98
CA LYS A 305 -31.80 -36.54 33.27
C LYS A 305 -30.71 -36.09 34.27
N ASP A 306 -29.49 -36.62 34.18
CA ASP A 306 -28.34 -36.27 35.04
C ASP A 306 -27.60 -34.98 34.63
N LYS A 307 -28.01 -34.37 33.50
CA LYS A 307 -27.56 -33.06 33.00
C LYS A 307 -28.64 -31.98 33.13
N LYS A 308 -29.72 -32.24 33.88
CA LYS A 308 -30.75 -31.23 34.17
C LYS A 308 -30.13 -29.96 34.78
N GLY A 309 -30.53 -28.80 34.26
CA GLY A 309 -30.03 -27.50 34.70
C GLY A 309 -28.67 -27.10 34.13
N ARG A 310 -28.11 -27.88 33.18
CA ARG A 310 -26.94 -27.48 32.41
C ARG A 310 -27.31 -26.90 31.05
N GLY A 311 -26.45 -26.01 30.56
CA GLY A 311 -26.60 -25.31 29.30
C GLY A 311 -25.34 -24.58 28.94
N ILE A 312 -25.43 -23.77 27.90
CA ILE A 312 -24.36 -22.93 27.40
C ILE A 312 -24.83 -21.48 27.42
N TRP A 313 -23.91 -20.56 27.66
CA TRP A 313 -24.13 -19.15 27.43
C TRP A 313 -23.64 -18.80 26.03
N ARG A 314 -24.50 -18.14 25.26
CA ARG A 314 -24.17 -17.53 23.97
C ARG A 314 -24.12 -16.02 24.16
N ARG A 315 -23.08 -15.40 23.65
CA ARG A 315 -22.90 -13.94 23.68
C ARG A 315 -22.33 -13.48 22.36
N ALA A 316 -22.67 -12.26 21.96
CA ALA A 316 -22.23 -11.70 20.70
C ALA A 316 -21.90 -10.21 20.81
N VAL A 317 -20.96 -9.75 19.98
CA VAL A 317 -20.67 -8.33 19.77
C VAL A 317 -20.54 -8.07 18.27
N HIS A 318 -21.07 -6.94 17.83
CA HIS A 318 -21.06 -6.47 16.45
C HIS A 318 -20.25 -5.18 16.34
N PHE A 319 -19.41 -5.11 15.33
CA PHE A 319 -18.65 -3.91 15.01
C PHE A 319 -18.94 -3.50 13.57
N HIS A 320 -19.11 -2.19 13.35
CA HIS A 320 -19.33 -1.61 12.03
C HIS A 320 -18.35 -0.45 11.83
N SER A 321 -17.66 -0.45 10.68
CA SER A 321 -16.69 0.58 10.33
C SER A 321 -16.44 0.62 8.81
N ALA A 322 -15.50 1.45 8.37
CA ALA A 322 -14.99 1.46 7.00
C ALA A 322 -13.46 1.55 7.01
N ILE A 323 -12.81 0.92 6.02
CA ILE A 323 -11.35 0.93 5.87
C ILE A 323 -10.94 1.51 4.53
N ALA A 324 -9.90 2.35 4.54
CA ALA A 324 -9.20 2.75 3.32
C ALA A 324 -7.85 2.03 3.27
N ILE A 325 -7.50 1.50 2.11
CA ILE A 325 -6.27 0.71 1.92
C ILE A 325 -5.34 1.50 0.99
N PRO A 326 -4.33 2.22 1.52
CA PRO A 326 -3.49 3.12 0.72
C PRO A 326 -2.24 2.45 0.13
N TYR A 327 -2.23 1.12 0.01
CA TYR A 327 -1.08 0.37 -0.53
C TYR A 327 -1.10 0.30 -2.06
N ALA A 328 0.04 -0.09 -2.64
CA ALA A 328 0.15 -0.31 -4.08
C ALA A 328 -0.90 -1.34 -4.56
N PRO A 329 -1.59 -1.12 -5.70
CA PRO A 329 -2.51 -2.09 -6.28
C PRO A 329 -1.91 -3.49 -6.42
N THR A 330 -2.75 -4.52 -6.37
CA THR A 330 -2.35 -5.90 -6.67
C THR A 330 -1.81 -5.96 -8.10
N SER A 331 -0.66 -6.60 -8.29
CA SER A 331 -0.07 -6.75 -9.61
C SER A 331 0.83 -7.98 -9.65
N ASN A 332 1.01 -8.48 -10.86
CA ASN A 332 1.96 -9.54 -11.17
C ASN A 332 2.79 -9.07 -12.37
N ILE A 333 4.10 -9.17 -12.22
CA ILE A 333 5.11 -9.01 -13.27
C ILE A 333 6.10 -10.16 -13.17
N GLU A 334 6.92 -10.34 -14.21
CA GLU A 334 7.86 -11.47 -14.30
C GLU A 334 8.68 -11.68 -13.01
N LEU A 335 9.27 -10.60 -12.47
CA LEU A 335 10.11 -10.66 -11.27
C LEU A 335 9.34 -10.65 -9.95
N LEU A 336 8.10 -10.16 -9.93
CA LEU A 336 7.38 -9.85 -8.70
C LEU A 336 5.90 -10.16 -8.83
N ASP A 337 5.37 -10.86 -7.84
CA ASP A 337 3.94 -11.04 -7.67
C ASP A 337 3.60 -10.64 -6.24
N TRP A 338 2.56 -9.82 -6.05
CA TRP A 338 2.10 -9.54 -4.70
C TRP A 338 0.58 -9.43 -4.63
N GLN A 339 0.09 -9.95 -3.52
CA GLN A 339 -1.33 -10.00 -3.20
C GLN A 339 -1.56 -9.61 -1.75
N TYR A 340 -2.80 -9.30 -1.43
CA TYR A 340 -3.19 -8.83 -0.11
C TYR A 340 -4.26 -9.73 0.49
N ASN A 341 -4.20 -9.89 1.81
CA ASN A 341 -5.28 -10.44 2.60
C ASN A 341 -5.62 -9.46 3.71
N LEU A 342 -6.91 -9.29 4.00
CA LEU A 342 -7.35 -8.69 5.25
C LEU A 342 -7.18 -9.74 6.35
N LEU A 343 -6.37 -9.43 7.35
CA LEU A 343 -6.16 -10.23 8.54
C LEU A 343 -7.01 -9.64 9.67
N LEU A 344 -7.97 -10.43 10.14
CA LEU A 344 -8.71 -10.17 11.37
C LEU A 344 -8.23 -11.16 12.43
N GLU A 345 -7.71 -10.65 13.55
CA GLU A 345 -7.25 -11.45 14.67
C GLU A 345 -7.98 -11.04 15.96
N VAL A 346 -8.68 -11.99 16.55
CA VAL A 346 -9.40 -11.83 17.82
C VAL A 346 -8.67 -12.64 18.89
N PRO A 347 -7.92 -11.98 19.80
CA PRO A 347 -7.30 -12.65 20.92
C PRO A 347 -8.36 -12.99 21.98
N PHE A 348 -8.32 -14.22 22.47
CA PHE A 348 -9.07 -14.66 23.64
C PHE A 348 -8.11 -15.04 24.77
N PRO A 349 -8.52 -14.92 26.05
CA PRO A 349 -7.67 -15.30 27.17
C PRO A 349 -7.18 -16.77 27.06
N GLY A 350 -5.92 -17.02 27.38
CA GLY A 350 -5.32 -18.37 27.37
C GLY A 350 -4.29 -18.60 26.26
N ILE A 351 -3.50 -19.67 26.38
CA ILE A 351 -2.37 -19.93 25.49
C ILE A 351 -2.87 -20.49 24.15
N GLY A 352 -2.59 -19.75 23.07
CA GLY A 352 -2.91 -20.14 21.69
C GLY A 352 -4.35 -19.87 21.26
N ASN A 353 -5.14 -19.17 22.08
CA ASN A 353 -6.53 -18.87 21.81
C ASN A 353 -6.69 -17.60 20.94
N ASN A 354 -6.06 -17.59 19.76
CA ASN A 354 -6.20 -16.49 18.80
C ASN A 354 -6.99 -16.97 17.60
N LEU A 355 -8.20 -16.44 17.44
CA LEU A 355 -8.99 -16.71 16.24
C LEU A 355 -8.50 -15.78 15.13
N ARG A 356 -8.06 -16.37 14.00
CA ARG A 356 -7.58 -15.63 12.83
C ARG A 356 -8.47 -15.91 11.63
N LEU A 357 -8.82 -14.86 10.91
CA LEU A 357 -9.55 -14.91 9.66
C LEU A 357 -8.74 -14.14 8.60
N LEU A 358 -8.45 -14.80 7.48
CA LEU A 358 -7.79 -14.20 6.32
C LEU A 358 -8.81 -14.09 5.19
N VAL A 359 -8.97 -12.89 4.64
CA VAL A 359 -9.86 -12.62 3.52
C VAL A 359 -9.04 -12.10 2.33
N PRO A 360 -9.07 -12.77 1.17
CA PRO A 360 -8.31 -12.31 0.02
C PRO A 360 -8.84 -10.95 -0.46
N LEU A 361 -7.91 -10.03 -0.73
CA LEU A 361 -8.19 -8.71 -1.26
C LEU A 361 -7.42 -8.51 -2.57
N HIS A 362 -8.15 -8.18 -3.63
CA HIS A 362 -7.57 -7.70 -4.87
C HIS A 362 -7.67 -6.18 -4.90
N LEU A 363 -6.54 -5.46 -4.79
CA LEU A 363 -6.53 -4.00 -4.81
C LEU A 363 -6.38 -3.48 -6.25
N HIS A 364 -7.14 -2.46 -6.62
CA HIS A 364 -7.07 -1.83 -7.94
C HIS A 364 -6.80 -0.32 -7.85
N PRO A 365 -6.27 0.30 -8.92
CA PRO A 365 -5.96 1.72 -8.94
C PRO A 365 -7.22 2.56 -8.80
N GLY A 366 -7.19 3.62 -8.00
CA GLY A 366 -8.36 4.48 -7.81
C GLY A 366 -8.59 5.51 -8.92
N SER A 367 -7.61 5.77 -9.78
CA SER A 367 -7.56 6.98 -10.60
C SER A 367 -7.54 6.68 -12.09
N ALA A 368 -8.33 7.42 -12.86
CA ALA A 368 -8.27 7.36 -14.31
C ALA A 368 -7.00 8.06 -14.82
N CYS A 369 -6.60 7.73 -16.05
CA CYS A 369 -5.55 8.49 -16.73
C CYS A 369 -6.02 9.94 -16.97
N PRO A 370 -5.26 10.96 -16.52
CA PRO A 370 -5.56 12.35 -16.85
C PRO A 370 -5.59 12.59 -18.36
N PRO A 371 -6.48 13.46 -18.86
CA PRO A 371 -6.45 13.85 -20.27
C PRO A 371 -5.11 14.54 -20.60
N PRO A 372 -4.63 14.42 -21.85
CA PRO A 372 -3.42 15.12 -22.27
C PRO A 372 -3.58 16.65 -22.12
N PRO A 373 -2.49 17.38 -21.83
CA PRO A 373 -2.55 18.83 -21.68
C PRO A 373 -3.05 19.53 -22.96
N PRO A 374 -3.77 20.66 -22.84
CA PRO A 374 -4.26 21.42 -24.00
C PRO A 374 -3.11 21.80 -24.93
N GLY A 375 -3.23 21.47 -26.22
CA GLY A 375 -2.20 21.76 -27.23
C GLY A 375 -1.29 20.57 -27.61
N ALA A 376 -1.46 19.39 -26.99
CA ALA A 376 -0.91 18.15 -27.53
C ALA A 376 -1.69 17.78 -28.82
N SER A 377 -1.09 18.06 -29.98
CA SER A 377 -1.67 17.78 -31.29
C SER A 377 -2.03 16.29 -31.45
N GLY A 378 -3.32 15.95 -31.58
CA GLY A 378 -3.74 14.66 -32.14
C GLY A 378 -4.72 13.77 -31.37
N SER A 379 -5.35 14.19 -30.26
CA SER A 379 -6.33 13.34 -29.56
C SER A 379 -7.77 13.82 -29.72
N SER A 380 -8.53 13.13 -30.57
CA SER A 380 -9.98 13.24 -30.71
C SER A 380 -10.71 12.43 -29.62
N SER A 381 -11.48 13.15 -28.81
CA SER A 381 -12.70 12.75 -28.07
C SER A 381 -12.73 11.38 -27.37
N ILE A 382 -12.58 11.40 -26.04
CA ILE A 382 -13.56 10.78 -25.13
C ILE A 382 -13.78 11.76 -23.97
N THR A 383 -15.03 12.12 -23.74
CA THR A 383 -15.53 12.92 -22.61
C THR A 383 -15.32 12.17 -21.29
N TYR A 384 -14.07 12.14 -20.80
CA TYR A 384 -13.71 11.68 -19.45
C TYR A 384 -14.02 12.71 -18.35
N ALA A 385 -14.45 13.92 -18.73
CA ALA A 385 -14.57 15.06 -17.84
C ALA A 385 -15.62 14.91 -16.71
N ASP A 386 -16.64 14.09 -16.91
CA ASP A 386 -17.78 14.01 -15.98
C ASP A 386 -17.60 12.98 -14.84
N ILE A 387 -16.56 12.13 -14.91
CA ILE A 387 -16.33 11.05 -13.91
C ILE A 387 -14.98 11.23 -13.18
N LEU A 388 -14.13 12.18 -13.60
CA LEU A 388 -12.87 12.42 -12.92
C LEU A 388 -13.11 13.08 -11.56
N PRO A 389 -12.69 12.47 -10.43
CA PRO A 389 -12.70 13.17 -9.16
C PRO A 389 -11.80 14.41 -9.28
N ALA A 390 -12.31 15.58 -8.87
CA ALA A 390 -11.53 16.79 -8.81
C ALA A 390 -10.35 16.61 -7.84
N GLY A 391 -9.13 16.42 -8.36
CA GLY A 391 -7.91 16.40 -7.56
C GLY A 391 -6.83 15.46 -8.10
N PRO A 392 -5.58 15.64 -7.64
CA PRO A 392 -4.49 14.71 -7.97
C PRO A 392 -4.81 13.30 -7.45
N PRO A 393 -4.26 12.25 -8.07
CA PRO A 393 -4.39 10.90 -7.54
C PRO A 393 -3.86 10.86 -6.09
N PRO A 394 -4.48 10.04 -5.24
CA PRO A 394 -4.08 9.94 -3.85
C PRO A 394 -2.67 9.35 -3.76
N MET A 395 -1.89 9.84 -2.80
CA MET A 395 -0.54 9.32 -2.58
C MET A 395 -0.60 7.86 -2.13
N VAL A 396 0.20 7.01 -2.76
CA VAL A 396 0.44 5.64 -2.31
C VAL A 396 1.32 5.71 -1.06
N ASP A 397 0.95 4.96 -0.02
CA ASP A 397 1.74 4.84 1.20
C ASP A 397 2.92 3.90 0.93
N LEU A 398 4.01 4.50 0.44
CA LEU A 398 5.28 3.82 0.20
C LEU A 398 6.22 4.07 1.38
N PRO A 399 7.00 3.07 1.81
CA PRO A 399 7.90 3.21 2.95
C PRO A 399 8.97 4.27 2.68
N PRO A 400 9.52 4.92 3.73
CA PRO A 400 10.55 5.95 3.59
C PRO A 400 11.75 5.54 2.71
N SER A 401 12.16 4.28 2.78
CA SER A 401 13.25 3.69 1.97
C SER A 401 13.03 3.80 0.46
N TYR A 402 11.78 3.87 0.00
CA TYR A 402 11.45 4.10 -1.40
C TYR A 402 11.85 5.51 -1.87
N TRP A 403 11.77 6.50 -0.99
CA TRP A 403 11.96 7.90 -1.36
C TRP A 403 13.43 8.32 -1.28
N THR A 404 14.27 7.60 -0.52
CA THR A 404 15.70 7.90 -0.37
C THR A 404 16.52 7.49 -1.59
N GLY A 405 16.03 6.56 -2.41
CA GLY A 405 16.74 6.11 -3.61
C GLY A 405 17.83 5.06 -3.34
N GLU A 406 18.09 4.69 -2.09
CA GLU A 406 19.19 3.79 -1.68
C GLU A 406 19.06 2.37 -2.29
N HIS A 407 17.84 1.88 -2.46
CA HIS A 407 17.56 0.49 -2.90
C HIS A 407 17.28 0.33 -4.40
N HIS A 408 17.53 1.36 -5.20
CA HIS A 408 16.99 1.43 -6.55
C HIS A 408 17.98 1.01 -7.66
N ALA A 409 19.19 0.56 -7.28
CA ALA A 409 20.21 0.01 -8.19
C ALA A 409 20.42 0.81 -9.49
N TRP A 410 20.33 2.14 -9.42
CA TRP A 410 20.39 3.01 -10.60
C TRP A 410 21.78 3.10 -11.23
N ASP A 411 22.83 2.90 -10.43
CA ASP A 411 24.20 3.30 -10.76
C ASP A 411 25.05 2.15 -11.35
N VAL A 412 24.46 0.97 -11.58
CA VAL A 412 25.17 -0.23 -12.05
C VAL A 412 25.71 -0.07 -13.48
N ASP A 413 25.09 0.80 -14.30
CA ASP A 413 25.43 0.95 -15.72
C ASP A 413 26.47 2.06 -16.03
N GLU A 414 27.01 2.78 -15.03
CA GLU A 414 27.59 4.11 -15.28
C GLU A 414 29.09 4.27 -14.98
N LYS A 415 29.86 3.17 -14.99
CA LYS A 415 31.34 3.20 -14.99
C LYS A 415 31.98 3.27 -16.38
N SER A 416 31.32 3.91 -17.36
CA SER A 416 31.91 4.12 -18.70
C SER A 416 32.12 5.59 -19.02
#